data_AF-A0A833JES5-F1
#
_entry.id   AF-A0A833JES5-F1
#
_cell.length_a   1.000
_cell.length_b   1.000
_cell.length_c   1.000
_cell.angle_alpha   90.00
_cell.angle_beta   90.00
_cell.angle_gamma   90.00
#
_symmetry.space_group_name_H-M   'P 1'
#
loop_
_entity.id
_entity.type
_entity.pdbx_description
1 polymer ?
#
loop_
_entity_poly.entity_id
_entity_poly.type
_entity_poly.pdbx_seq_one_letter_code
_entity_poly.pdbx_strand_id
1 'polypeptide(L)'
;MFLRNANFEQRQEKIMSFISLLMEQNSTIGTSITYLFNTFVSVFVMVDPFAAIPVYLLLTERFTPADVKKTRRKSILVASAILLTFAITGMGVLNFFGISISALRIAGGILLLKFALEHLKGDSEKIRGDEEDESLTKDDISIVPLAMPLLAGPGAISTIVVQSTRGQNWIDFILLLIAIVLVMWVTSLTLKSSQYLFRLLGKTGLNLMGKIMGILIAAIAVEFMITGLRDSFPNLWN
;
A
#
# COMPACT_ATOMS: atom_id res chain seq x y z
N MET A 1 -20.73 26.73 -55.84
CA MET A 1 -20.00 25.44 -55.71
C MET A 1 -18.97 25.46 -54.59
N PHE A 2 -18.27 26.58 -54.33
CA PHE A 2 -17.23 26.69 -53.29
C PHE A 2 -17.71 26.64 -51.82
N LEU A 3 -18.89 27.18 -51.47
CA LEU A 3 -19.40 27.19 -50.08
C LEU A 3 -19.85 25.82 -49.55
N ARG A 4 -20.07 24.85 -50.44
CA ARG A 4 -20.46 23.49 -50.05
C ARG A 4 -19.26 22.69 -49.54
N ASN A 5 -18.07 22.89 -50.10
CA ASN A 5 -16.85 22.17 -49.70
C ASN A 5 -16.32 22.60 -48.32
N ALA A 6 -16.38 23.89 -47.98
CA ALA A 6 -15.91 24.40 -46.68
C ALA A 6 -16.66 23.77 -45.49
N ASN A 7 -17.98 23.56 -45.62
CA ASN A 7 -18.79 22.89 -44.59
C ASN A 7 -18.49 21.38 -44.47
N PHE A 8 -17.99 20.73 -45.52
CA PHE A 8 -17.59 19.33 -45.46
C PHE A 8 -16.25 19.17 -44.74
N GLU A 9 -15.25 20.00 -45.07
CA GLU A 9 -13.95 19.96 -44.39
C GLU A 9 -14.06 20.33 -42.90
N GLN A 10 -14.87 21.33 -42.56
CA GLN A 10 -15.11 21.73 -41.17
C GLN A 10 -15.84 20.65 -40.35
N ARG A 11 -16.68 19.82 -41.00
CA ARG A 11 -17.30 18.64 -40.35
C ARG A 11 -16.30 17.50 -40.18
N GLN A 12 -15.38 17.30 -41.13
CA GLN A 12 -14.31 16.30 -41.03
C GLN A 12 -13.33 16.65 -39.90
N GLU A 13 -12.93 17.91 -39.76
CA GLU A 13 -12.10 18.35 -38.63
C GLU A 13 -12.79 18.13 -37.28
N LYS A 14 -14.08 18.46 -37.16
CA LYS A 14 -14.83 18.18 -35.92
C LYS A 14 -14.90 16.69 -35.60
N ILE A 15 -15.11 15.84 -36.61
CA ILE A 15 -15.15 14.38 -36.42
C ILE A 15 -13.76 13.85 -36.02
N MET A 16 -12.69 14.29 -36.68
CA MET A 16 -11.32 13.89 -36.34
C MET A 16 -10.88 14.40 -34.97
N SER A 17 -11.30 15.62 -34.57
CA SER A 17 -11.07 16.15 -33.21
C SER A 17 -11.82 15.35 -32.15
N PHE A 18 -13.04 14.89 -32.44
CA PHE A 18 -13.83 14.06 -31.52
C PHE A 18 -13.26 12.64 -31.41
N ILE A 19 -12.82 12.05 -32.53
CA ILE A 19 -12.17 10.72 -32.54
C ILE A 19 -10.84 10.76 -31.80
N SER A 20 -10.00 11.78 -32.02
CA SER A 20 -8.75 11.95 -31.27
C SER A 20 -9.01 12.15 -29.78
N LEU A 21 -10.02 12.93 -29.39
CA LEU A 21 -10.47 13.05 -27.99
C LEU A 21 -10.90 11.70 -27.39
N LEU A 22 -11.64 10.88 -28.12
CA LEU A 22 -12.05 9.55 -27.65
C LEU A 22 -10.85 8.59 -27.54
N MET A 23 -9.90 8.65 -28.47
CA MET A 23 -8.68 7.84 -28.43
C MET A 23 -7.76 8.25 -27.28
N GLU A 24 -7.61 9.56 -27.03
CA GLU A 24 -6.84 10.12 -25.91
C GLU A 24 -7.52 9.84 -24.56
N GLN A 25 -8.84 9.91 -24.49
CA GLN A 25 -9.59 9.53 -23.29
C GLN A 25 -9.46 8.04 -23.00
N ASN A 26 -9.55 7.17 -24.02
CA ASN A 26 -9.40 5.72 -23.84
C ASN A 26 -7.98 5.31 -23.39
N SER A 27 -6.93 5.96 -23.91
CA SER A 27 -5.55 5.72 -23.46
C SER A 27 -5.32 6.24 -22.03
N THR A 28 -5.84 7.41 -21.70
CA THR A 28 -5.70 8.02 -20.36
C THR A 28 -6.43 7.21 -19.28
N ILE A 29 -7.63 6.69 -19.57
CA ILE A 29 -8.38 5.81 -18.67
C ILE A 29 -7.60 4.50 -18.44
N GLY A 30 -7.03 3.92 -19.51
CA GLY A 30 -6.20 2.72 -19.40
C GLY A 30 -4.98 2.91 -18.50
N THR A 31 -4.28 4.03 -18.65
CA THR A 31 -3.12 4.37 -17.80
C THR A 31 -3.53 4.60 -16.34
N SER A 32 -4.65 5.30 -16.10
CA SER A 32 -5.16 5.57 -14.76
C SER A 32 -5.58 4.29 -14.03
N ILE A 33 -6.27 3.38 -14.71
CA ILE A 33 -6.66 2.08 -14.16
C ILE A 33 -5.42 1.24 -13.82
N THR A 34 -4.42 1.25 -14.72
CA THR A 34 -3.16 0.55 -14.50
C THR A 34 -2.41 1.10 -13.29
N TYR A 35 -2.35 2.43 -13.15
CA TYR A 35 -1.74 3.08 -11.98
C TYR A 35 -2.47 2.72 -10.68
N LEU A 36 -3.80 2.80 -10.67
CA LEU A 36 -4.62 2.43 -9.52
C LEU A 36 -4.38 0.97 -9.12
N PHE A 37 -4.40 0.05 -10.08
CA PHE A 37 -4.17 -1.36 -9.84
C PHE A 37 -2.77 -1.64 -9.28
N ASN A 38 -1.72 -1.09 -9.90
CA ASN A 38 -0.35 -1.27 -9.43
C ASN A 38 -0.13 -0.68 -8.03
N THR A 39 -0.73 0.48 -7.75
CA THR A 39 -0.67 1.12 -6.44
C THR A 39 -1.42 0.30 -5.40
N PHE A 40 -2.63 -0.15 -5.72
CA PHE A 40 -3.42 -1.03 -4.86
C PHE A 40 -2.65 -2.31 -4.53
N VAL A 41 -2.08 -3.00 -5.52
CA VAL A 41 -1.30 -4.22 -5.30
C VAL A 41 -0.07 -3.93 -4.45
N SER A 42 0.66 -2.85 -4.73
CA SER A 42 1.86 -2.49 -3.96
C SER A 42 1.54 -2.21 -2.49
N VAL A 43 0.48 -1.43 -2.24
CA VAL A 43 0.04 -1.10 -0.87
C VAL A 43 -0.56 -2.34 -0.19
N PHE A 44 -1.34 -3.16 -0.90
CA PHE A 44 -1.93 -4.39 -0.37
C PHE A 44 -0.88 -5.40 0.07
N VAL A 45 0.10 -5.67 -0.80
CA VAL A 45 1.22 -6.58 -0.52
C VAL A 45 2.00 -6.06 0.68
N MET A 46 2.13 -4.74 0.82
CA MET A 46 2.89 -4.15 1.92
C MET A 46 2.14 -4.14 3.26
N VAL A 47 0.84 -3.85 3.25
CA VAL A 47 0.00 -3.90 4.46
C VAL A 47 -0.13 -5.34 4.96
N ASP A 48 0.02 -6.33 4.08
CA ASP A 48 -0.06 -7.78 4.35
C ASP A 48 -1.12 -8.15 5.40
N PRO A 49 -2.41 -8.04 5.03
CA PRO A 49 -3.49 -8.29 5.97
C PRO A 49 -3.52 -9.76 6.45
N PHE A 50 -2.86 -10.69 5.75
CA PHE A 50 -2.79 -12.10 6.14
C PHE A 50 -1.79 -12.33 7.26
N ALA A 51 -0.61 -11.69 7.17
CA ALA A 51 0.37 -11.73 8.24
C ALA A 51 -0.16 -11.10 9.55
N ALA A 52 -1.11 -10.16 9.45
CA ALA A 52 -1.75 -9.59 10.61
C ALA A 52 -2.73 -10.53 11.33
N ILE A 53 -3.21 -11.62 10.69
CA ILE A 53 -4.25 -12.50 11.26
C ILE A 53 -3.82 -13.20 12.55
N PRO A 54 -2.67 -13.90 12.63
CA PRO A 54 -2.27 -14.61 13.85
C PRO A 54 -2.10 -13.66 15.04
N VAL A 55 -1.49 -12.50 14.78
CA VAL A 55 -1.27 -11.44 15.79
C VAL A 55 -2.60 -10.87 16.26
N TYR A 56 -3.50 -10.53 15.32
CA TYR A 56 -4.82 -10.03 15.66
C TYR A 56 -5.63 -11.04 16.49
N LEU A 57 -5.60 -12.33 16.15
CA LEU A 57 -6.31 -13.37 16.90
C LEU A 57 -5.74 -13.55 18.31
N LEU A 58 -4.42 -13.52 18.45
CA LEU A 58 -3.74 -13.60 19.75
C LEU A 58 -4.15 -12.42 20.66
N LEU A 59 -4.03 -11.19 20.15
CA LEU A 59 -4.33 -9.97 20.88
C LEU A 59 -5.81 -9.79 21.23
N THR A 60 -6.70 -10.49 20.52
CA THR A 60 -8.15 -10.40 20.72
C THR A 60 -8.75 -11.65 21.36
N GLU A 61 -7.93 -12.62 21.74
CA GLU A 61 -8.40 -13.93 22.27
C GLU A 61 -9.28 -13.79 23.51
N ARG A 62 -8.95 -12.84 24.40
CA ARG A 62 -9.67 -12.60 25.67
C ARG A 62 -10.76 -11.54 25.58
N PHE A 63 -11.04 -11.01 24.39
CA PHE A 63 -11.95 -9.87 24.22
C PHE A 63 -13.39 -10.31 23.97
N THR A 64 -14.36 -9.48 24.40
CA THR A 64 -15.77 -9.70 24.04
C THR A 64 -15.98 -9.41 22.55
N PRO A 65 -17.00 -9.96 21.89
CA PRO A 65 -17.26 -9.68 20.47
C PRO A 65 -17.42 -8.19 20.13
N ALA A 66 -17.94 -7.40 21.08
CA ALA A 66 -18.06 -5.95 20.94
C ALA A 66 -16.68 -5.26 20.96
N ASP A 67 -15.80 -5.71 21.87
CA ASP A 67 -14.43 -5.20 22.00
C ASP A 67 -13.59 -5.56 20.78
N VAL A 68 -13.67 -6.80 20.28
CA VAL A 68 -12.98 -7.23 19.05
C VAL A 68 -13.35 -6.31 17.87
N LYS A 69 -14.64 -6.00 17.71
CA LYS A 69 -15.12 -5.07 16.67
C LYS A 69 -14.61 -3.65 16.88
N LYS A 70 -14.53 -3.18 18.12
CA LYS A 70 -14.00 -1.85 18.47
C LYS A 70 -12.51 -1.76 18.14
N THR A 71 -11.73 -2.74 18.59
CA THR A 71 -10.29 -2.86 18.32
C THR A 71 -10.02 -2.85 16.83
N ARG A 72 -10.66 -3.74 16.05
CA ARG A 72 -10.50 -3.76 14.59
C ARG A 72 -10.78 -2.41 13.95
N ARG A 73 -11.91 -1.77 14.29
CA ARG A 73 -12.29 -0.47 13.71
C ARG A 73 -11.27 0.59 14.06
N LYS A 74 -10.82 0.64 15.31
CA LYS A 74 -9.82 1.61 15.78
C LYS A 74 -8.49 1.38 15.08
N SER A 75 -7.99 0.14 15.00
CA SER A 75 -6.73 -0.19 14.32
C SER A 75 -6.75 0.20 12.85
N ILE A 76 -7.83 -0.13 12.14
CA ILE A 76 -8.00 0.25 10.73
C ILE A 76 -8.04 1.77 10.56
N LEU A 77 -8.78 2.48 11.42
CA LEU A 77 -8.88 3.94 11.34
C LEU A 77 -7.53 4.60 11.60
N VAL A 78 -6.82 4.19 12.65
CA VAL A 78 -5.50 4.72 13.01
C VAL A 78 -4.49 4.44 11.89
N ALA A 79 -4.40 3.19 11.41
CA ALA A 79 -3.53 2.84 10.30
C ALA A 79 -3.86 3.62 9.03
N SER A 80 -5.15 3.75 8.67
CA SER A 80 -5.57 4.57 7.53
C SER A 80 -5.16 6.03 7.71
N ALA A 81 -5.35 6.60 8.89
CA ALA A 81 -4.98 7.99 9.17
C ALA A 81 -3.47 8.21 9.03
N ILE A 82 -2.65 7.28 9.52
CA ILE A 82 -1.19 7.34 9.38
C ILE A 82 -0.80 7.29 7.89
N LEU A 83 -1.31 6.30 7.16
CA LEU A 83 -0.99 6.09 5.75
C LEU A 83 -1.44 7.27 4.89
N LEU A 84 -2.63 7.82 5.12
CA LEU A 84 -3.13 9.01 4.43
C LEU A 84 -2.32 10.26 4.79
N THR A 85 -1.92 10.41 6.05
CA THR A 85 -1.07 11.53 6.48
C THR A 85 0.25 11.50 5.74
N PHE A 86 0.94 10.35 5.70
CA PHE A 86 2.20 10.22 4.98
C PHE A 86 2.04 10.32 3.46
N ALA A 87 0.90 9.93 2.90
CA ALA A 87 0.61 10.18 1.48
C ALA A 87 0.61 11.69 1.18
N ILE A 88 0.03 12.51 2.07
CA ILE A 88 -0.07 13.96 1.90
C ILE A 88 1.24 14.67 2.25
N THR A 89 1.86 14.32 3.38
CA THR A 89 3.01 15.05 3.93
C THR A 89 4.36 14.50 3.52
N GLY A 90 4.42 13.25 3.02
CA GLY A 90 5.66 12.52 2.80
C GLY A 90 6.70 13.29 1.98
N MET A 91 6.28 13.88 0.86
CA MET A 91 7.17 14.70 0.03
C MET A 91 7.65 15.96 0.76
N GLY A 92 6.77 16.63 1.52
CA GLY A 92 7.13 17.79 2.33
C GLY A 92 8.16 17.44 3.41
N VAL A 93 8.00 16.29 4.05
CA VAL A 93 8.96 15.76 5.03
C VAL A 93 10.31 15.48 4.37
N LEU A 94 10.33 14.83 3.21
CA LEU A 94 11.57 14.57 2.45
C LEU A 94 12.30 15.87 2.11
N ASN A 95 11.57 16.86 1.60
CA ASN A 95 12.13 18.16 1.23
C ASN A 95 12.69 18.90 2.45
N PHE A 96 11.99 18.85 3.59
CA PHE A 96 12.45 19.45 4.84
C PHE A 96 13.79 18.87 5.31
N PHE A 97 13.95 17.55 5.21
CA PHE A 97 15.20 16.86 5.58
C PHE A 97 16.26 16.85 4.47
N GLY A 98 15.97 17.38 3.28
CA GLY A 98 16.88 17.34 2.12
C GLY A 98 17.12 15.93 1.59
N ILE A 99 16.18 14.99 1.78
CA ILE A 99 16.30 13.60 1.35
C ILE A 99 15.77 13.45 -0.07
N SER A 100 16.59 12.90 -0.97
CA SER A 100 16.17 12.63 -2.34
C SER A 100 15.19 11.45 -2.42
N ILE A 101 14.34 11.46 -3.44
CA ILE A 101 13.41 10.35 -3.72
C ILE A 101 14.20 9.05 -3.95
N SER A 102 15.35 9.12 -4.62
CA SER A 102 16.23 7.98 -4.86
C SER A 102 16.77 7.39 -3.56
N ALA A 103 17.21 8.24 -2.62
CA ALA A 103 17.66 7.79 -1.30
C ALA A 103 16.52 7.13 -0.51
N LEU A 104 15.30 7.70 -0.56
CA LEU A 104 14.13 7.09 0.07
C LEU A 104 13.79 5.74 -0.56
N ARG A 105 13.88 5.59 -1.89
CA ARG A 105 13.63 4.31 -2.56
C ARG A 105 14.61 3.24 -2.10
N ILE A 106 15.90 3.57 -1.99
CA ILE A 106 16.92 2.64 -1.49
C ILE A 106 16.65 2.29 -0.01
N ALA A 107 16.46 3.29 0.85
CA ALA A 107 16.21 3.07 2.27
C ALA A 107 14.91 2.29 2.51
N GLY A 108 13.84 2.66 1.81
CA GLY A 108 12.57 1.96 1.79
C GLY A 108 12.76 0.51 1.33
N GLY A 109 13.47 0.28 0.23
CA GLY A 109 13.82 -1.07 -0.24
C GLY A 109 14.56 -1.90 0.82
N ILE A 110 15.50 -1.33 1.56
CA ILE A 110 16.19 -2.03 2.66
C ILE A 110 15.22 -2.40 3.78
N LEU A 111 14.35 -1.47 4.20
CA LEU A 111 13.34 -1.73 5.23
C LEU A 111 12.33 -2.80 4.78
N LEU A 112 11.92 -2.76 3.52
CA LEU A 112 11.04 -3.75 2.88
C LEU A 112 11.71 -5.13 2.85
N LEU A 113 12.98 -5.20 2.51
CA LEU A 113 13.73 -6.45 2.48
C LEU A 113 13.83 -7.05 3.89
N LYS A 114 14.11 -6.23 4.92
CA LYS A 114 14.10 -6.68 6.32
C LYS A 114 12.73 -7.25 6.70
N PHE A 115 11.65 -6.55 6.35
CA PHE A 115 10.28 -6.99 6.64
C PHE A 115 9.93 -8.30 5.92
N ALA A 116 10.30 -8.44 4.65
CA ALA A 116 10.15 -9.67 3.88
C ALA A 116 10.88 -10.85 4.53
N LEU A 117 12.12 -10.64 4.98
CA LEU A 117 12.90 -11.66 5.66
C LEU A 117 12.29 -12.08 7.00
N GLU A 118 11.70 -11.15 7.74
CA GLU A 118 10.94 -11.45 8.98
C GLU A 118 9.71 -12.31 8.68
N HIS A 119 8.98 -12.02 7.59
CA HIS A 119 7.81 -12.79 7.16
C HIS A 119 8.18 -14.20 6.67
N LEU A 120 9.31 -14.34 5.99
CA LEU A 120 9.81 -15.64 5.53
C LEU A 120 10.22 -16.57 6.70
N LYS A 121 10.72 -15.98 7.79
CA LYS A 121 11.12 -16.72 9.00
C LYS A 121 9.91 -17.26 9.78
N GLY A 122 8.74 -16.63 9.65
CA GLY A 122 7.51 -17.09 10.32
C GLY A 122 7.50 -16.84 11.83
N ASP A 123 8.36 -15.94 12.31
CA ASP A 123 8.52 -15.64 13.74
C ASP A 123 7.39 -14.73 14.25
N SER A 124 6.18 -15.27 14.33
CA SER A 124 5.10 -14.67 15.13
C SER A 124 5.36 -14.75 16.64
N GLU A 125 6.44 -15.41 17.08
CA GLU A 125 6.78 -15.59 18.50
C GLU A 125 7.35 -14.33 19.16
N LYS A 126 7.90 -13.38 18.40
CA LYS A 126 8.53 -12.18 18.97
C LYS A 126 7.56 -11.24 19.68
N ILE A 127 6.27 -11.31 19.39
CA ILE A 127 5.26 -10.45 20.02
C ILE A 127 4.97 -10.89 21.46
N ARG A 128 5.20 -12.16 21.82
CA ARG A 128 5.03 -12.63 23.22
C ARG A 128 6.12 -12.11 24.18
N GLY A 129 7.28 -11.69 23.66
CA GLY A 129 8.44 -11.33 24.49
C GLY A 129 8.36 -9.95 25.13
N ASP A 130 7.56 -9.03 24.58
CA ASP A 130 7.35 -7.67 25.12
C ASP A 130 6.03 -7.57 25.92
N GLU A 131 5.24 -8.65 26.00
CA GLU A 131 3.88 -8.68 26.57
C GLU A 131 3.81 -9.24 28.02
N GLU A 132 4.94 -9.34 28.73
CA GLU A 132 4.93 -9.58 30.18
C GLU A 132 4.55 -8.32 31.00
N ASP A 133 4.29 -7.19 30.36
CA ASP A 133 3.69 -6.02 31.00
C ASP A 133 2.15 -6.14 31.02
N GLU A 134 1.60 -6.58 32.16
CA GLU A 134 0.16 -6.78 32.46
C GLU A 134 -0.73 -5.50 32.35
N SER A 135 -0.30 -4.43 31.68
CA SER A 135 -0.98 -3.13 31.68
C SER A 135 -1.58 -2.65 30.34
N LEU A 136 -1.40 -3.39 29.24
CA LEU A 136 -1.89 -2.95 27.93
C LEU A 136 -3.43 -2.93 27.89
N THR A 137 -4.01 -1.73 27.81
CA THR A 137 -5.45 -1.56 27.67
C THR A 137 -5.88 -1.91 26.24
N LYS A 138 -7.19 -2.16 26.03
CA LYS A 138 -7.76 -2.38 24.69
C LYS A 138 -7.41 -1.24 23.71
N ASP A 139 -7.26 -0.03 24.23
CA ASP A 139 -6.92 1.15 23.46
C ASP A 139 -5.45 1.15 23.02
N ASP A 140 -4.56 0.61 23.84
CA ASP A 140 -3.13 0.43 23.54
C ASP A 140 -2.96 -0.65 22.48
N ILE A 141 -3.56 -1.84 22.66
CA ILE A 141 -3.49 -2.97 21.71
C ILE A 141 -3.96 -2.57 20.30
N SER A 142 -5.00 -1.74 20.22
CA SER A 142 -5.53 -1.26 18.94
C SER A 142 -4.54 -0.38 18.17
N ILE A 143 -3.68 0.35 18.89
CA ILE A 143 -2.70 1.29 18.33
C ILE A 143 -1.36 0.59 18.17
N VAL A 144 -0.84 -0.04 19.23
CA VAL A 144 0.39 -0.82 19.27
C VAL A 144 0.09 -2.25 19.74
N PRO A 145 0.43 -3.31 18.99
CA PRO A 145 1.15 -3.32 17.72
C PRO A 145 0.25 -3.27 16.47
N LEU A 146 -1.10 -3.32 16.61
CA LEU A 146 -2.01 -3.56 15.48
C LEU A 146 -2.01 -2.47 14.42
N ALA A 147 -2.21 -1.20 14.79
CA ALA A 147 -2.13 -0.11 13.81
C ALA A 147 -0.68 0.20 13.44
N MET A 148 0.17 0.30 14.45
CA MET A 148 1.62 0.48 14.35
C MET A 148 2.34 -0.56 15.20
N PRO A 149 3.34 -1.30 14.71
CA PRO A 149 3.92 -1.24 13.37
C PRO A 149 3.26 -2.19 12.35
N LEU A 150 2.25 -2.98 12.74
CA LEU A 150 1.80 -4.11 11.92
C LEU A 150 1.14 -3.68 10.60
N LEU A 151 0.13 -2.79 10.65
CA LEU A 151 -0.60 -2.36 9.45
C LEU A 151 0.03 -1.13 8.77
N ALA A 152 0.41 -0.12 9.56
CA ALA A 152 1.05 1.11 9.08
C ALA A 152 2.54 1.13 9.42
N GLY A 153 3.22 0.02 9.15
CA GLY A 153 4.63 -0.15 9.44
C GLY A 153 5.56 0.69 8.55
N PRO A 154 6.87 0.68 8.85
CA PRO A 154 7.87 1.45 8.12
C PRO A 154 7.88 1.19 6.61
N GLY A 155 7.64 -0.06 6.19
CA GLY A 155 7.55 -0.41 4.78
C GLY A 155 6.27 0.09 4.12
N ALA A 156 5.11 0.06 4.80
CA ALA A 156 3.85 0.59 4.28
C ALA A 156 3.94 2.10 4.07
N ILE A 157 4.52 2.81 5.05
CA ILE A 157 4.79 4.24 4.95
C ILE A 157 5.75 4.52 3.78
N SER A 158 6.87 3.80 3.68
CA SER A 158 7.85 3.98 2.60
C SER A 158 7.22 3.78 1.22
N THR A 159 6.43 2.72 1.04
CA THR A 159 5.71 2.43 -0.21
C THR A 159 4.76 3.54 -0.59
N ILE A 160 4.00 4.09 0.38
CA ILE A 160 3.08 5.20 0.12
C ILE A 160 3.84 6.45 -0.31
N VAL A 161 4.92 6.81 0.38
CA VAL A 161 5.68 8.00 0.02
C VAL A 161 6.31 7.82 -1.37
N VAL A 162 6.88 6.65 -1.68
CA VAL A 162 7.41 6.36 -3.02
C VAL A 162 6.32 6.42 -4.09
N GLN A 163 5.14 5.83 -3.85
CA GLN A 163 4.02 5.87 -4.80
C GLN A 163 3.47 7.30 -4.98
N SER A 164 3.46 8.11 -3.92
CA SER A 164 3.07 9.53 -4.00
C SER A 164 3.97 10.34 -4.93
N THR A 165 5.25 9.95 -5.06
CA THR A 165 6.20 10.62 -5.95
C THR A 165 6.14 10.14 -7.40
N ARG A 166 5.49 9.00 -7.66
CA ARG A 166 5.31 8.46 -9.02
C ARG A 166 4.16 9.12 -9.77
N GLY A 167 3.14 9.59 -9.04
CA GLY A 167 2.03 10.32 -9.64
C GLY A 167 2.50 11.69 -10.12
N GLN A 168 2.43 11.96 -11.41
CA GLN A 168 2.80 13.26 -11.97
C GLN A 168 1.61 14.24 -11.94
N ASN A 169 0.39 13.70 -11.83
CA ASN A 169 -0.86 14.44 -11.92
C ASN A 169 -1.66 14.37 -10.61
N TRP A 170 -2.48 15.40 -10.35
CA TRP A 170 -3.42 15.41 -9.22
C TRP A 170 -4.38 14.21 -9.23
N ILE A 171 -4.68 13.68 -10.42
CA ILE A 171 -5.51 12.48 -10.60
C ILE A 171 -4.83 11.25 -9.98
N ASP A 172 -3.54 11.03 -10.25
CA ASP A 172 -2.79 9.89 -9.70
C ASP A 172 -2.71 9.98 -8.17
N PHE A 173 -2.59 11.19 -7.63
CA PHE A 173 -2.65 11.42 -6.19
C PHE A 173 -3.99 11.01 -5.58
N ILE A 174 -5.11 11.39 -6.21
CA ILE A 174 -6.45 10.93 -5.79
C ILE A 174 -6.55 9.41 -5.89
N LEU A 175 -6.03 8.80 -6.96
CA LEU A 175 -6.03 7.34 -7.15
C LEU A 175 -5.21 6.63 -6.07
N LEU A 176 -4.10 7.21 -5.61
CA LEU A 176 -3.33 6.70 -4.46
C LEU A 176 -4.18 6.72 -3.18
N LEU A 177 -4.86 7.82 -2.88
CA LEU A 177 -5.73 7.90 -1.71
C LEU A 177 -6.87 6.87 -1.77
N ILE A 178 -7.48 6.70 -2.95
CA ILE A 178 -8.49 5.66 -3.21
C ILE A 178 -7.90 4.27 -2.98
N ALA A 179 -6.69 4.00 -3.49
CA ALA A 179 -6.01 2.73 -3.29
C ALA A 179 -5.78 2.44 -1.81
N ILE A 180 -5.31 3.41 -1.02
CA ILE A 180 -5.12 3.28 0.43
C ILE A 180 -6.44 2.91 1.11
N VAL A 181 -7.52 3.64 0.81
CA VAL A 181 -8.84 3.37 1.40
C VAL A 181 -9.35 1.98 1.02
N LEU A 182 -9.19 1.57 -0.24
CA LEU A 182 -9.57 0.23 -0.72
C LEU A 182 -8.77 -0.86 -0.02
N VAL A 183 -7.45 -0.70 0.12
CA VAL A 183 -6.62 -1.67 0.85
C VAL A 183 -7.06 -1.77 2.29
N MET A 184 -7.26 -0.65 2.99
CA MET A 184 -7.70 -0.65 4.38
C MET A 184 -9.10 -1.25 4.55
N TRP A 185 -9.97 -1.08 3.57
CA TRP A 185 -11.27 -1.75 3.52
C TRP A 185 -11.10 -3.27 3.39
N VAL A 186 -10.28 -3.74 2.44
CA VAL A 186 -9.98 -5.18 2.27
C VAL A 186 -9.34 -5.75 3.53
N THR A 187 -8.35 -5.07 4.13
CA THR A 187 -7.73 -5.44 5.40
C THR A 187 -8.78 -5.56 6.51
N SER A 188 -9.73 -4.62 6.59
CA SER A 188 -10.83 -4.74 7.55
C SER A 188 -11.71 -5.96 7.30
N LEU A 189 -11.93 -6.36 6.05
CA LEU A 189 -12.67 -7.58 5.71
C LEU A 189 -11.87 -8.82 6.12
N THR A 190 -10.57 -8.86 5.83
CA THR A 190 -9.66 -9.94 6.21
C THR A 190 -9.63 -10.13 7.72
N LEU A 191 -9.46 -9.05 8.50
CA LEU A 191 -9.47 -9.12 9.97
C LEU A 191 -10.84 -9.47 10.54
N LYS A 192 -11.94 -9.07 9.88
CA LYS A 192 -13.29 -9.50 10.27
C LYS A 192 -13.47 -11.01 10.08
N SER A 193 -12.91 -11.55 9.02
CA SER A 193 -12.97 -12.96 8.66
C SER A 193 -11.80 -13.78 9.25
N SER A 194 -11.00 -13.19 10.15
CA SER A 194 -9.76 -13.80 10.67
C SER A 194 -9.98 -15.18 11.28
N GLN A 195 -11.04 -15.36 12.07
CA GLN A 195 -11.39 -16.66 12.65
C GLN A 195 -11.76 -17.71 11.60
N TYR A 196 -12.46 -17.30 10.54
CA TYR A 196 -12.83 -18.19 9.44
C TYR A 196 -11.59 -18.55 8.60
N LEU A 197 -10.77 -17.56 8.23
CA LEU A 197 -9.51 -17.77 7.50
C LEU A 197 -8.56 -18.66 8.30
N PHE A 198 -8.44 -18.45 9.61
CA PHE A 198 -7.61 -19.29 10.48
C PHE A 198 -8.13 -20.73 10.57
N ARG A 199 -9.44 -20.95 10.63
CA ARG A 199 -10.02 -22.31 10.60
C ARG A 199 -9.85 -23.00 9.24
N LEU A 200 -9.92 -22.24 8.15
CA LEU A 200 -9.78 -22.77 6.79
C LEU A 200 -8.32 -23.11 6.44
N LEU A 201 -7.39 -22.20 6.74
CA LEU A 201 -5.98 -22.30 6.35
C LEU A 201 -5.11 -22.95 7.44
N GLY A 202 -5.54 -22.86 8.70
CA GLY A 202 -4.73 -23.26 9.85
C GLY A 202 -3.46 -22.43 10.02
N LYS A 203 -2.66 -22.77 11.04
CA LYS A 203 -1.35 -22.15 11.29
C LYS A 203 -0.40 -22.34 10.10
N THR A 204 -0.40 -23.54 9.49
CA THR A 204 0.46 -23.87 8.35
C THR A 204 0.09 -23.07 7.10
N GLY A 205 -1.19 -22.98 6.73
CA GLY A 205 -1.64 -22.24 5.56
C GLY A 205 -1.40 -20.74 5.70
N LEU A 206 -1.62 -20.16 6.88
CA LEU A 206 -1.28 -18.76 7.14
C LEU A 206 0.22 -18.50 7.05
N ASN A 207 1.05 -19.43 7.56
CA ASN A 207 2.51 -19.30 7.44
C ASN A 207 2.98 -19.41 5.98
N LEU A 208 2.38 -20.29 5.18
CA LEU A 208 2.66 -20.38 3.74
C LEU A 208 2.23 -19.11 2.99
N MET A 209 1.08 -18.54 3.31
CA MET A 209 0.64 -17.26 2.74
C MET A 209 1.60 -16.12 3.11
N GLY A 210 2.02 -16.04 4.37
CA GLY A 210 3.04 -15.07 4.80
C GLY A 210 4.37 -15.25 4.06
N LYS A 211 4.79 -16.49 3.77
CA LYS A 211 5.98 -16.74 2.94
C LYS A 211 5.81 -16.27 1.50
N ILE A 212 4.65 -16.51 0.88
CA ILE A 212 4.36 -16.04 -0.48
C ILE A 212 4.38 -14.52 -0.53
N MET A 213 3.73 -13.84 0.43
CA MET A 213 3.79 -12.38 0.54
C MET A 213 5.22 -11.89 0.78
N GLY A 214 5.98 -12.56 1.65
CA GLY A 214 7.40 -12.26 1.88
C GLY A 214 8.24 -12.30 0.61
N ILE A 215 8.04 -13.29 -0.28
CA ILE A 215 8.72 -13.35 -1.59
C ILE A 215 8.33 -12.14 -2.47
N LEU A 216 7.04 -11.80 -2.51
CA LEU A 216 6.56 -10.63 -3.28
C LEU A 216 7.14 -9.31 -2.74
N ILE A 217 7.15 -9.13 -1.43
CA ILE A 217 7.74 -7.94 -0.78
C ILE A 217 9.23 -7.87 -1.06
N ALA A 218 9.96 -8.99 -1.00
CA ALA A 218 11.38 -9.03 -1.33
C ALA A 218 11.64 -8.61 -2.78
N ALA A 219 10.81 -9.05 -3.73
CA ALA A 219 10.90 -8.62 -5.12
C ALA A 219 10.67 -7.12 -5.28
N ILE A 220 9.62 -6.57 -4.64
CA ILE A 220 9.33 -5.12 -4.64
C ILE A 220 10.47 -4.32 -3.98
N ALA A 221 11.03 -4.83 -2.90
CA ALA A 221 12.16 -4.23 -2.19
C ALA A 221 13.39 -4.10 -3.10
N VAL A 222 13.72 -5.17 -3.82
CA VAL A 222 14.82 -5.18 -4.80
C VAL A 222 14.53 -4.22 -5.94
N GLU A 223 13.31 -4.19 -6.47
CA GLU A 223 12.90 -3.25 -7.52
C GLU A 223 13.06 -1.78 -7.07
N PHE A 224 12.70 -1.46 -5.82
CA PHE A 224 12.89 -0.13 -5.24
C PHE A 224 14.37 0.25 -5.14
N MET A 225 15.22 -0.69 -4.70
CA MET A 225 16.67 -0.46 -4.64
C MET A 225 17.27 -0.27 -6.03
N ILE A 226 16.92 -1.11 -7.01
CA ILE A 226 17.41 -1.00 -8.40
C ILE A 226 16.98 0.35 -9.00
N THR A 227 15.71 0.71 -8.86
CA THR A 227 15.19 1.98 -9.38
C THR A 227 15.87 3.16 -8.70
N GLY A 228 16.03 3.13 -7.38
CA GLY A 228 16.71 4.19 -6.63
C GLY A 228 18.20 4.32 -7.01
N LEU A 229 18.90 3.21 -7.23
CA LEU A 229 20.29 3.22 -7.69
C LEU A 229 20.42 3.78 -9.11
N ARG A 230 19.55 3.34 -10.03
CA ARG A 230 19.50 3.83 -11.41
C ARG A 230 19.26 5.34 -11.47
N ASP A 231 18.30 5.83 -10.70
CA ASP A 231 17.98 7.26 -10.62
C ASP A 231 19.10 8.08 -9.98
N SER A 232 19.92 7.47 -9.11
CA SER A 232 21.06 8.13 -8.46
C SER A 232 22.30 8.21 -9.35
N PHE A 233 22.51 7.23 -10.23
CA PHE A 233 23.68 7.14 -11.10
C PHE A 233 23.30 6.91 -12.57
N PRO A 234 22.64 7.88 -13.23
CA PRO A 234 22.17 7.71 -14.61
C PRO A 234 23.31 7.43 -15.61
N ASN A 235 24.52 7.92 -15.34
CA ASN A 235 25.67 7.79 -16.22
C ASN A 235 26.36 6.40 -16.17
N LEU A 236 26.09 5.57 -15.16
CA LEU A 236 26.68 4.22 -15.06
C LEU A 236 25.93 3.17 -15.90
N TRP A 237 24.74 3.51 -16.41
CA TRP A 237 23.81 2.60 -17.07
C TRP A 237 23.58 2.90 -18.56
N ASN A 238 24.36 3.83 -19.12
CA ASN A 238 24.42 4.15 -20.56
C ASN A 238 25.34 3.20 -21.32
#